data_AF-A0A7S2DU55-F1
#
_entry.id   AF-A0A7S2DU55-F1
#
_cell.length_a   1.000
_cell.length_b   1.000
_cell.length_c   1.000
_cell.angle_alpha   90.00
_cell.angle_beta   90.00
_cell.angle_gamma   90.00
#
_symmetry.space_group_name_H-M   'P 1'
#
loop_
_entity.id
_entity.type
_entity.pdbx_description
1 polymer ?
#
loop_
_entity_poly.entity_id
_entity_poly.type
_entity_poly.pdbx_seq_one_letter_code
_entity_poly.pdbx_strand_id
1 'polypeptide(L)'
;GRALCLEAEVRPSSTWAHPTSSRPFREIHKTPDLDPSKVRERILELAGNALGMIDQPSLDTPLMEVGMTSNAAIIFRDELQEELPSVTLPVTLVFDYPSVAAIMRLILQQRRAPAK
;
A
#
# COMPACT_ATOMS: atom_id res chain seq x y z
N GLY A 1 6.46 41.34 -48.73
CA GLY A 1 7.00 40.01 -49.05
C GLY A 1 8.43 39.93 -48.60
N ARG A 2 8.78 38.89 -47.84
CA ARG A 2 10.07 38.18 -47.82
C ARG A 2 10.01 37.14 -46.70
N ALA A 3 9.77 35.91 -47.13
CA ALA A 3 10.06 34.71 -46.37
C ALA A 3 11.58 34.57 -46.25
N LEU A 4 12.05 34.11 -45.10
CA LEU A 4 13.15 33.17 -44.97
C LEU A 4 13.13 32.62 -43.54
N CYS A 5 12.67 31.38 -43.44
CA CYS A 5 12.81 30.52 -42.28
C CYS A 5 14.30 30.41 -41.89
N LEU A 6 14.58 30.59 -40.61
CA LEU A 6 15.80 30.09 -39.99
C LEU A 6 15.36 29.15 -38.87
N GLU A 7 15.32 27.85 -39.17
CA GLU A 7 15.34 26.82 -38.15
C GLU A 7 16.67 26.94 -37.42
N ALA A 8 16.61 27.41 -36.18
CA ALA A 8 17.71 27.35 -35.24
C ALA A 8 17.40 26.22 -34.26
N GLU A 9 18.05 25.09 -34.47
CA GLU A 9 18.15 24.01 -33.49
C GLU A 9 18.69 24.56 -32.16
N VAL A 10 17.84 24.53 -31.13
CA VAL A 10 18.28 24.53 -29.74
C VAL A 10 17.80 23.22 -29.10
N ARG A 11 18.75 22.29 -29.04
CA ARG A 11 19.07 21.24 -28.06
C ARG A 11 17.97 20.68 -27.12
N PRO A 12 18.06 19.37 -26.79
CA PRO A 12 16.99 18.60 -26.17
C PRO A 12 16.74 19.04 -24.73
N SER A 13 15.52 19.51 -24.45
CA SER A 13 15.04 19.62 -23.08
C SER A 13 14.79 18.22 -22.53
N SER A 14 15.81 17.73 -21.82
CA SER A 14 15.62 16.82 -20.71
C SER A 14 14.62 17.45 -19.76
N THR A 15 13.36 17.03 -19.83
CA THR A 15 12.48 16.92 -18.67
C THR A 15 11.40 15.94 -19.08
N TRP A 16 11.68 14.66 -18.85
CA TRP A 16 10.65 13.68 -18.66
C TRP A 16 9.76 14.19 -17.52
N ALA A 17 8.63 14.80 -17.87
CA ALA A 17 7.60 15.17 -16.93
C ALA A 17 6.77 13.91 -16.67
N HIS A 18 7.07 13.19 -15.58
CA HIS A 18 6.05 12.32 -15.00
C HIS A 18 4.86 13.22 -14.63
N PRO A 19 3.63 12.98 -15.10
CA PRO A 19 2.47 13.47 -14.37
C PRO A 19 2.48 12.77 -13.02
N THR A 20 2.93 13.51 -11.99
CA THR A 20 2.86 13.15 -10.58
C THR A 20 1.39 13.10 -10.18
N SER A 21 0.70 12.02 -10.56
CA SER A 21 -0.71 11.85 -10.23
C SER A 21 -0.84 11.16 -8.88
N SER A 22 -1.02 12.00 -7.87
CA SER A 22 -2.00 11.77 -6.79
C SER A 22 -1.76 10.52 -5.94
N ARG A 23 -0.72 10.54 -5.10
CA ARG A 23 -0.89 9.96 -3.76
C ARG A 23 -1.12 11.12 -2.80
N PRO A 24 -2.34 11.32 -2.26
CA PRO A 24 -2.39 11.95 -0.95
C PRO A 24 -1.59 11.01 -0.05
N PHE A 25 -0.38 11.42 0.30
CA PHE A 25 0.46 10.80 1.32
C PHE A 25 -0.39 10.89 2.58
N ARG A 26 -1.16 9.83 2.87
CA ARG A 26 -2.14 9.80 3.95
C ARG A 26 -1.35 10.14 5.22
N GLU A 27 -1.73 11.24 5.87
CA GLU A 27 -1.16 11.63 7.15
C GLU A 27 -1.37 10.46 8.11
N ILE A 28 -0.28 9.74 8.37
CA ILE A 28 -0.27 8.49 9.11
C ILE A 28 -0.54 8.87 10.57
N HIS A 29 -1.80 8.77 10.98
CA HIS A 29 -2.22 8.99 12.36
C HIS A 29 -1.62 7.88 13.23
N LYS A 30 -0.38 8.13 13.69
CA LYS A 30 0.35 7.38 14.70
C LYS A 30 -0.58 7.10 15.88
N THR A 31 -1.09 5.88 15.98
CA THR A 31 -1.90 5.44 17.11
C THR A 31 -1.14 4.37 17.88
N PRO A 32 -0.34 4.77 18.89
CA PRO A 32 0.20 3.83 19.84
C PRO A 32 -0.96 3.29 20.70
N ASP A 33 -1.14 1.98 20.67
CA ASP A 33 -2.20 1.22 21.35
C ASP A 33 -3.56 1.13 20.63
N LEU A 34 -3.59 0.34 19.55
CA LEU A 34 -4.83 -0.06 18.90
C LEU A 34 -5.40 -1.31 19.57
N ASP A 35 -6.62 -1.21 20.09
CA ASP A 35 -7.52 -2.34 20.35
C ASP A 35 -7.53 -3.31 19.15
N PRO A 36 -7.66 -4.63 19.37
CA PRO A 36 -7.69 -5.61 18.27
C PRO A 36 -8.76 -5.30 17.21
N SER A 37 -9.87 -4.68 17.61
CA SER A 37 -10.92 -4.22 16.69
C SER A 37 -10.47 -3.08 15.78
N LYS A 38 -9.69 -2.11 16.29
CA LYS A 38 -9.18 -0.99 15.48
C LYS A 38 -8.06 -1.45 14.54
N VAL A 39 -7.22 -2.39 14.99
CA VAL A 39 -6.21 -3.01 14.12
C VAL A 39 -6.89 -3.66 12.91
N ARG A 40 -8.00 -4.39 13.14
CA ARG A 40 -8.79 -4.99 12.06
C ARG A 40 -9.27 -3.94 11.05
N GLU A 41 -9.91 -2.89 11.54
CA GLU A 41 -10.43 -1.82 10.67
C GLU A 41 -9.32 -1.17 9.85
N ARG A 42 -8.15 -0.96 10.46
CA ARG A 42 -6.97 -0.43 9.75
C ARG A 42 -6.47 -1.36 8.66
N ILE A 43 -6.32 -2.65 8.94
CA ILE A 43 -5.86 -3.61 7.92
C ILE A 43 -6.85 -3.65 6.74
N LEU A 44 -8.16 -3.60 7.03
CA LEU A 44 -9.21 -3.57 5.99
C LEU A 44 -9.18 -2.28 5.16
N GLU A 45 -9.00 -1.13 5.80
CA GLU A 45 -8.82 0.17 5.14
C GLU A 45 -7.59 0.15 4.22
N LEU A 46 -6.43 -0.30 4.72
CA LEU A 46 -5.20 -0.39 3.94
C LEU A 46 -5.33 -1.39 2.78
N ALA A 47 -5.98 -2.53 2.99
CA ALA A 47 -6.23 -3.49 1.92
C ALA A 47 -7.13 -2.90 0.84
N GLY A 48 -8.21 -2.20 1.21
CA GLY A 48 -9.08 -1.48 0.27
C GLY A 48 -8.32 -0.40 -0.52
N ASN A 49 -7.47 0.38 0.16
CA ASN A 49 -6.64 1.41 -0.46
C ASN A 49 -5.64 0.82 -1.46
N ALA A 50 -4.95 -0.27 -1.08
CA ALA A 50 -4.00 -0.95 -1.96
C ALA A 50 -4.67 -1.56 -3.21
N LEU A 51 -5.93 -1.97 -3.08
CA LEU A 51 -6.75 -2.49 -4.18
C LEU A 51 -7.46 -1.39 -4.99
N GLY A 52 -7.49 -0.15 -4.50
CA GLY A 52 -8.27 0.93 -5.10
C GLY A 52 -9.79 0.70 -5.02
N MET A 53 -10.25 -0.09 -4.05
CA MET A 53 -11.66 -0.38 -3.83
C MET A 53 -12.30 0.65 -2.91
N ILE A 54 -13.55 1.01 -3.22
CA ILE A 54 -14.36 1.88 -2.35
C ILE A 54 -14.91 1.09 -1.15
N ASP A 55 -15.11 -0.22 -1.33
CA ASP A 55 -15.63 -1.14 -0.31
C ASP A 55 -14.49 -1.95 0.33
N GLN A 56 -14.66 -2.32 1.60
CA GLN A 56 -13.65 -3.08 2.34
C GLN A 56 -13.71 -4.57 1.94
N PRO A 57 -12.56 -5.22 1.69
CA PRO A 57 -12.57 -6.64 1.36
C PRO A 57 -13.09 -7.46 2.55
N SER A 58 -13.82 -8.54 2.25
CA SER A 58 -14.28 -9.45 3.30
C SER A 58 -13.10 -10.17 3.95
N LEU A 59 -13.19 -10.40 5.27
CA LEU A 59 -12.11 -11.01 6.06
C LEU A 59 -11.71 -12.41 5.56
N ASP A 60 -12.69 -13.20 5.14
CA ASP A 60 -12.54 -14.58 4.68
C ASP A 60 -12.24 -14.66 3.18
N THR A 61 -12.41 -13.55 2.45
CA THR A 61 -12.15 -13.53 1.01
C THR A 61 -10.65 -13.44 0.77
N PRO A 62 -10.11 -14.29 -0.12
CA PRO A 62 -8.72 -14.17 -0.55
C PRO A 62 -8.49 -12.81 -1.22
N LEU A 63 -7.48 -12.09 -0.76
CA LEU A 63 -7.00 -10.83 -1.32
C LEU A 63 -6.73 -10.95 -2.83
N MET A 64 -6.26 -12.12 -3.28
CA MET A 64 -6.05 -12.37 -4.72
C MET A 64 -7.35 -12.37 -5.52
N GLU A 65 -8.48 -12.84 -4.96
CA GLU A 65 -9.78 -12.83 -5.64
C GLU A 65 -10.35 -11.42 -5.80
N VAL A 66 -10.04 -10.53 -4.85
CA VAL A 66 -10.37 -9.10 -4.94
C VAL A 66 -9.32 -8.31 -5.76
N GLY A 67 -8.41 -8.98 -6.46
CA GLY A 67 -7.47 -8.32 -7.38
C GLY A 67 -6.16 -7.86 -6.75
N MET A 68 -5.78 -8.39 -5.57
CA MET A 68 -4.47 -8.12 -4.99
C MET A 68 -3.38 -8.69 -5.89
N THR A 69 -2.55 -7.82 -6.44
CA THR A 69 -1.41 -8.18 -7.29
C THR A 69 -0.12 -8.22 -6.48
N SER A 70 0.95 -8.81 -7.03
CA SER A 70 2.25 -8.87 -6.35
C SER A 70 2.80 -7.48 -5.97
N ASN A 71 2.53 -6.45 -6.79
CA ASN A 71 2.98 -5.09 -6.48
C ASN A 71 2.10 -4.43 -5.40
N ALA A 72 0.77 -4.62 -5.48
CA ALA A 72 -0.16 -4.13 -4.46
C ALA A 72 0.09 -4.80 -3.09
N ALA A 73 0.44 -6.09 -3.08
CA ALA A 73 0.83 -6.83 -1.88
C ALA A 73 2.05 -6.23 -1.18
N ILE A 74 3.05 -5.76 -1.93
CA ILE A 74 4.24 -5.11 -1.37
C ILE A 74 3.85 -3.77 -0.75
N ILE A 75 3.06 -2.95 -1.43
CA ILE A 75 2.59 -1.65 -0.93
C ILE A 75 1.78 -1.85 0.35
N PHE A 76 0.81 -2.77 0.33
CA PHE A 76 -0.01 -3.11 1.50
C PHE A 76 0.83 -3.58 2.69
N ARG A 77 1.83 -4.43 2.45
CA ARG A 77 2.78 -4.86 3.48
C ARG A 77 3.58 -3.69 4.03
N ASP A 78 4.00 -2.76 3.19
CA ASP A 78 4.80 -1.60 3.60
C ASP A 78 3.97 -0.68 4.49
N GLU A 79 2.74 -0.35 4.08
CA GLU A 79 1.84 0.47 4.90
C GLU A 79 1.50 -0.21 6.24
N LEU A 80 1.31 -1.53 6.25
CA LEU A 80 1.13 -2.28 7.50
C LEU A 80 2.37 -2.23 8.40
N GLN A 81 3.56 -2.30 7.81
CA GLN A 81 4.83 -2.23 8.53
C GLN A 81 5.07 -0.84 9.12
N GLU A 82 4.63 0.21 8.42
CA GLU A 82 4.66 1.60 8.90
C GLU A 82 3.66 1.85 10.04
N GLU A 83 2.43 1.34 9.92
CA GLU A 83 1.40 1.46 10.98
C GLU A 83 1.74 0.62 12.22
N LEU A 84 2.35 -0.55 12.03
CA LEU A 84 2.67 -1.50 13.09
C LEU A 84 4.19 -1.81 13.10
N PRO A 85 5.03 -0.86 13.56
CA PRO A 85 6.49 -1.05 13.58
C PRO A 85 6.94 -2.18 14.52
N SER A 86 6.08 -2.61 15.45
CA SER A 86 6.38 -3.70 16.40
C SER A 86 6.16 -5.11 15.85
N VAL A 87 5.59 -5.26 14.65
CA VAL A 87 5.43 -6.56 13.99
C VAL A 87 6.33 -6.65 12.78
N THR A 88 6.91 -7.82 12.52
CA THR A 88 7.70 -8.04 11.30
C THR A 88 6.85 -8.77 10.28
N LEU A 89 6.58 -8.12 9.15
CA LEU A 89 5.75 -8.70 8.09
C LEU A 89 6.63 -9.09 6.88
N PRO A 90 6.65 -10.38 6.50
CA PRO A 90 7.41 -10.82 5.33
C PRO A 90 6.77 -10.32 4.02
N VAL A 91 7.58 -10.15 2.98
CA VAL A 91 7.10 -9.77 1.64
C VAL A 91 6.21 -10.86 1.01
N THR A 92 6.30 -12.09 1.50
CA THR A 92 5.44 -13.22 1.10
C THR A 92 4.10 -13.25 1.84
N LEU A 93 3.81 -12.28 2.72
CA LEU A 93 2.62 -12.30 3.59
C LEU A 93 1.32 -12.59 2.84
N VAL A 94 1.08 -11.95 1.69
CA VAL A 94 -0.15 -12.16 0.92
C VAL A 94 -0.22 -13.56 0.29
N PHE A 95 0.92 -14.22 0.08
CA PHE A 95 0.98 -15.60 -0.42
C PHE A 95 0.77 -16.62 0.70
N ASP A 96 1.37 -16.39 1.88
CA ASP A 96 1.23 -17.25 3.05
C ASP A 96 -0.15 -17.09 3.72
N TYR A 97 -0.69 -15.86 3.68
CA TYR A 97 -1.92 -15.44 4.32
C TYR A 97 -2.80 -14.74 3.28
N PRO A 98 -3.48 -15.51 2.42
CA PRO A 98 -4.26 -14.95 1.33
C PRO A 98 -5.45 -14.15 1.83
N SER A 99 -5.90 -14.31 3.08
CA SER A 99 -7.05 -13.59 3.63
C SER A 99 -6.65 -12.58 4.71
N VAL A 100 -7.45 -11.52 4.84
CA VAL A 100 -7.23 -10.47 5.86
C VAL A 100 -7.35 -11.04 7.27
N ALA A 101 -8.26 -12.01 7.49
CA ALA A 101 -8.37 -12.71 8.78
C ALA A 101 -7.06 -13.39 9.19
N ALA A 102 -6.36 -14.00 8.24
CA ALA A 102 -5.13 -14.73 8.48
C ALA A 102 -3.96 -13.77 8.82
N ILE A 103 -3.88 -12.63 8.12
CA ILE A 103 -2.94 -11.53 8.42
C ILE A 103 -3.20 -10.96 9.82
N MET A 104 -4.48 -10.68 10.14
CA MET A 104 -4.87 -10.16 11.45
C MET A 104 -4.47 -11.11 12.57
N ARG A 105 -4.70 -12.41 12.39
CA ARG A 105 -4.30 -13.44 13.35
C ARG A 105 -2.79 -13.46 13.56
N LEU A 106 -2.00 -13.34 12.49
CA LEU A 106 -0.53 -13.25 12.59
C LEU A 106 -0.09 -12.03 13.41
N ILE A 107 -0.67 -10.86 13.14
CA ILE A 107 -0.37 -9.61 13.85
C ILE A 107 -0.72 -9.73 15.34
N LEU A 108 -1.92 -10.24 15.66
CA LEU A 108 -2.34 -10.47 17.04
C LEU A 108 -1.45 -11.48 17.76
N GLN A 109 -0.97 -12.50 17.04
CA GLN A 109 -0.02 -13.49 17.57
C GLN A 109 1.35 -12.84 17.86
N GLN A 110 1.89 -12.04 16.94
CA GLN A 110 3.15 -11.30 17.16
C GLN A 110 3.04 -10.24 18.26
N ARG A 111 1.88 -9.64 18.49
CA ARG A 111 1.68 -8.74 19.63
C ARG A 111 1.63 -9.47 20.97
N ARG A 112 1.24 -10.75 20.98
CA ARG A 112 1.25 -11.59 22.19
C ARG A 112 2.60 -12.23 22.48
N ALA A 113 3.35 -12.59 21.43
CA ALA A 113 4.69 -13.12 21.56
C ALA A 113 5.69 -11.96 21.46
N PRO A 114 6.38 -11.56 22.54
CA PRO A 114 7.41 -10.54 22.41
C PRO A 114 8.42 -11.02 21.35
N ALA A 115 8.60 -10.20 20.31
CA ALA A 115 9.61 -10.43 19.30
C ALA A 115 10.95 -10.62 20.01
N LYS A 116 11.53 -11.82 19.86
CA LYS A 116 12.80 -12.21 20.48
C LYS A 116 13.96 -11.43 19.85
#